data_AF-A0A7Z9H6K6-F1
#
_entry.id   AF-A0A7Z9H6K6-F1
#
_cell.length_a   1.000
_cell.length_b   1.000
_cell.length_c   1.000
_cell.angle_alpha   90.00
_cell.angle_beta   90.00
_cell.angle_gamma   90.00
#
_symmetry.space_group_name_H-M   'P 1'
#
loop_
_entity.id
_entity.type
_entity.pdbx_description
1 polymer ?
#
loop_
_entity_poly.entity_id
_entity_poly.type
_entity_poly.pdbx_seq_one_letter_code
_entity_poly.pdbx_strand_id
1 'polypeptide(L)'
;MVVAHLPLVLAQSEEILVHRDADVGQVVGEATAIVVDNHYPASTDQQWVVAFWHHPPYSRGSHNSDSFGDSYGRMVMMRENIVPTLEAGGADLLLSGHSHDYERSYPISGVWGYGKAPNHKVPSFEQLETDGKILDTGSGDPDGDGPYLDDGGIFIVLGHGGAKLGGYGLHPVMRYREVEHGSCLLTVDGGTLTVENLRSDGTISDRFQVLDGDERTVEAGG
;
A
#
# COMPACT_ATOMS: atom_id res chain seq x y z
N MET A 1 28.59 -8.23 -16.14
CA MET A 1 27.74 -7.23 -15.48
C MET A 1 27.21 -7.90 -14.24
N VAL A 2 27.55 -7.37 -13.07
CA VAL A 2 27.39 -8.05 -11.77
C VAL A 2 25.89 -8.20 -11.48
N VAL A 3 25.44 -9.45 -11.30
CA VAL A 3 24.10 -9.79 -10.83
C VAL A 3 24.14 -9.69 -9.31
N ALA A 4 23.72 -8.56 -8.75
CA ALA A 4 23.47 -8.45 -7.33
C ALA A 4 22.23 -9.30 -7.00
N HIS A 5 22.36 -10.23 -6.06
CA HIS A 5 21.23 -10.92 -5.48
C HIS A 5 20.46 -9.90 -4.64
N LEU A 6 19.32 -9.43 -5.16
CA LEU A 6 18.45 -8.49 -4.45
C LEU A 6 17.70 -9.26 -3.35
N PRO A 7 17.74 -8.80 -2.09
CA PRO A 7 16.95 -9.37 -1.03
C PRO A 7 15.51 -8.82 -1.08
N LEU A 8 14.72 -9.26 -2.06
CA LEU A 8 13.36 -8.77 -2.30
C LEU A 8 12.38 -9.94 -2.43
N VAL A 9 11.35 -9.97 -1.58
CA VAL A 9 10.17 -10.84 -1.81
C VAL A 9 9.13 -10.02 -2.56
N LEU A 10 8.64 -10.60 -3.66
CA LEU A 10 7.54 -10.08 -4.47
C LEU A 10 6.33 -11.01 -4.28
N ALA A 11 5.26 -10.51 -3.68
CA ALA A 11 4.00 -11.25 -3.50
C ALA A 11 2.89 -10.72 -4.43
N GLN A 12 2.25 -11.62 -5.20
CA GLN A 12 1.19 -11.32 -6.17
C GLN A 12 -0.05 -12.19 -5.92
N SER A 13 -1.26 -11.63 -6.11
CA SER A 13 -2.42 -12.43 -6.52
C SER A 13 -3.20 -11.71 -7.64
N GLU A 14 -3.58 -12.46 -8.69
CA GLU A 14 -4.25 -11.89 -9.87
C GLU A 14 -5.79 -11.85 -9.75
N GLU A 15 -6.39 -12.59 -8.82
CA GLU A 15 -7.85 -12.59 -8.61
C GLU A 15 -8.25 -12.65 -7.14
N ILE A 16 -9.16 -11.76 -6.73
CA ILE A 16 -10.00 -11.93 -5.54
C ILE A 16 -11.30 -12.59 -6.03
N LEU A 17 -11.38 -13.92 -5.92
CA LEU A 17 -12.61 -14.68 -6.15
C LEU A 17 -13.47 -14.66 -4.89
N VAL A 18 -14.64 -14.00 -4.94
CA VAL A 18 -15.59 -13.95 -3.83
C VAL A 18 -16.88 -14.63 -4.25
N HIS A 19 -17.17 -15.79 -3.67
CA HIS A 19 -18.47 -16.43 -3.75
C HIS A 19 -19.38 -15.85 -2.66
N ARG A 20 -20.56 -15.36 -3.04
CA ARG A 20 -21.65 -15.07 -2.09
C ARG A 20 -22.42 -16.36 -1.90
N ASP A 21 -22.53 -16.87 -0.68
CA ASP A 21 -23.58 -17.85 -0.40
C ASP A 21 -24.75 -17.16 0.28
N ALA A 22 -25.91 -17.37 -0.33
CA ALA A 22 -27.20 -16.97 0.20
C ALA A 22 -27.70 -18.05 1.17
N ASP A 23 -28.59 -17.66 2.07
CA ASP A 23 -29.24 -18.55 3.02
C ASP A 23 -29.66 -19.93 2.43
N VAL A 24 -29.52 -20.97 3.27
CA VAL A 24 -30.21 -22.29 3.31
C VAL A 24 -29.28 -23.53 3.20
N GLY A 25 -29.01 -24.14 4.36
CA GLY A 25 -29.15 -25.60 4.58
C GLY A 25 -27.99 -26.54 4.19
N GLN A 26 -27.27 -27.03 5.22
CA GLN A 26 -26.83 -28.43 5.46
C GLN A 26 -26.37 -29.28 4.22
N VAL A 27 -25.19 -29.91 4.12
CA VAL A 27 -24.33 -30.60 5.11
C VAL A 27 -22.93 -30.88 4.48
N VAL A 28 -21.90 -30.91 5.34
CA VAL A 28 -20.61 -31.66 5.30
C VAL A 28 -19.68 -31.59 4.07
N GLY A 29 -18.49 -31.04 4.33
CA GLY A 29 -17.29 -31.38 3.57
C GLY A 29 -16.39 -30.17 3.34
N GLU A 30 -15.31 -30.11 4.11
CA GLU A 30 -14.12 -29.27 3.93
C GLU A 30 -14.28 -27.77 4.21
N ALA A 31 -13.66 -27.37 5.32
CA ALA A 31 -13.35 -25.99 5.62
C ALA A 31 -12.36 -25.48 4.57
N THR A 32 -12.75 -24.49 3.77
CA THR A 32 -11.85 -23.80 2.84
C THR A 32 -11.38 -22.49 3.47
N ALA A 33 -10.11 -22.51 3.88
CA ALA A 33 -9.34 -21.34 4.23
C ALA A 33 -9.32 -20.34 3.06
N ILE A 34 -9.14 -19.05 3.37
CA ILE A 34 -8.54 -18.12 2.41
C ILE A 34 -7.13 -18.66 2.16
N VAL A 35 -6.97 -19.39 1.06
CA VAL A 35 -5.67 -19.87 0.62
C VAL A 35 -4.94 -18.70 -0.02
N VAL A 36 -4.12 -18.01 0.77
CA VAL A 36 -2.95 -17.28 0.28
C VAL A 36 -1.83 -18.32 0.08
N ASP A 37 -1.98 -19.27 -0.84
CA ASP A 37 -0.84 -20.04 -1.38
C ASP A 37 -0.35 -19.27 -2.61
N ASN A 38 0.91 -18.92 -2.81
CA ASN A 38 2.19 -19.34 -2.22
C ASN A 38 3.13 -18.12 -2.32
N HIS A 39 3.94 -17.83 -1.30
CA HIS A 39 4.93 -16.73 -1.17
C HIS A 39 4.54 -15.48 -0.37
N TYR A 40 3.58 -15.55 0.55
CA TYR A 40 3.67 -14.66 1.72
C TYR A 40 4.45 -15.41 2.81
N PRO A 41 5.75 -15.14 3.00
CA PRO A 41 6.49 -15.82 4.03
C PRO A 41 5.92 -15.39 5.38
N ALA A 42 5.31 -16.34 6.10
CA ALA A 42 4.92 -16.15 7.50
C ALA A 42 6.15 -15.81 8.40
N SER A 43 7.36 -15.85 7.83
CA SER A 43 8.62 -15.30 8.34
C SER A 43 9.60 -15.17 7.17
N THR A 44 10.11 -13.97 6.88
CA THR A 44 11.17 -13.75 5.89
C THR A 44 12.37 -13.10 6.56
N ASP A 45 13.57 -13.54 6.17
CA ASP A 45 14.83 -12.89 6.55
C ASP A 45 15.22 -11.76 5.58
N GLN A 46 14.35 -11.43 4.62
CA GLN A 46 14.55 -10.30 3.72
C GLN A 46 14.25 -8.99 4.44
N GLN A 47 15.11 -8.01 4.19
CA GLN A 47 15.06 -6.70 4.82
C GLN A 47 13.84 -5.87 4.39
N TRP A 48 13.40 -6.03 3.14
CA TRP A 48 12.26 -5.29 2.58
C TRP A 48 11.22 -6.24 2.00
N VAL A 49 9.96 -6.00 2.40
CA VAL A 49 8.80 -6.73 1.88
C VAL A 49 7.95 -5.79 1.05
N VAL A 50 8.03 -5.98 -0.28
CA VAL A 50 7.22 -5.23 -1.24
C VAL A 50 6.13 -6.13 -1.80
N ALA A 51 4.89 -5.71 -1.62
CA ALA A 51 3.73 -6.49 -2.02
C ALA A 51 2.93 -5.73 -3.09
N PHE A 52 2.29 -6.43 -4.04
CA PHE A 52 1.63 -5.75 -5.15
C PHE A 52 0.31 -6.38 -5.61
N TRP A 53 -0.67 -5.52 -5.90
CA TRP A 53 -2.00 -5.91 -6.37
C TRP A 53 -2.55 -4.94 -7.41
N HIS A 54 -3.49 -5.39 -8.23
CA HIS A 54 -4.12 -4.47 -9.17
C HIS A 54 -4.99 -3.40 -8.48
N HIS A 55 -5.89 -3.82 -7.58
CA HIS A 55 -6.87 -2.91 -6.96
C HIS A 55 -6.32 -2.27 -5.67
N PRO A 56 -6.34 -0.94 -5.55
CA PRO A 56 -5.80 -0.24 -4.39
C PRO A 56 -6.76 -0.33 -3.18
N PRO A 57 -6.28 -0.62 -1.96
CA PRO A 57 -7.10 -0.57 -0.75
C PRO A 57 -7.50 0.87 -0.35
N TYR A 58 -6.68 1.85 -0.78
CA TYR A 58 -6.88 3.27 -0.56
C TYR A 58 -6.62 4.01 -1.88
N SER A 59 -7.63 4.70 -2.39
CA SER A 59 -7.52 5.53 -3.58
C SER A 59 -8.72 6.46 -3.70
N ARG A 60 -8.46 7.71 -4.09
CA ARG A 60 -9.47 8.61 -4.65
C ARG A 60 -9.00 9.19 -5.99
N GLY A 61 -8.23 8.40 -6.73
CA GLY A 61 -7.83 8.66 -8.10
C GLY A 61 -8.97 8.56 -9.10
N SER A 62 -8.79 7.79 -10.19
CA SER A 62 -9.90 7.52 -11.11
C SER A 62 -10.93 6.52 -10.57
N HIS A 63 -10.67 5.90 -9.43
CA HIS A 63 -11.59 5.06 -8.66
C HIS A 63 -11.69 5.53 -7.20
N ASN A 64 -12.77 5.18 -6.52
CA ASN A 64 -13.01 5.56 -5.12
C ASN A 64 -13.07 4.31 -4.22
N SER A 65 -12.02 4.07 -3.44
CA SER A 65 -11.88 2.93 -2.53
C SER A 65 -12.83 2.96 -1.32
N ASP A 66 -13.55 4.06 -1.08
CA ASP A 66 -14.62 4.14 -0.06
C ASP A 66 -15.99 3.67 -0.60
N SER A 67 -16.10 3.36 -1.89
CA SER A 67 -17.34 2.94 -2.54
C SER A 67 -17.35 1.45 -2.84
N PHE A 68 -18.14 0.66 -2.10
CA PHE A 68 -18.35 -0.76 -2.42
C PHE A 68 -18.93 -0.99 -3.82
N GLY A 69 -19.65 0.00 -4.36
CA GLY A 69 -20.20 -0.08 -5.72
C GLY A 69 -19.11 0.04 -6.79
N ASP A 70 -18.00 0.70 -6.48
CA ASP A 70 -16.86 0.81 -7.38
C ASP A 70 -16.09 -0.52 -7.40
N SER A 71 -15.66 -0.92 -8.60
CA SER A 71 -14.81 -2.10 -8.80
C SER A 71 -15.38 -3.37 -8.18
N TYR A 72 -16.71 -3.43 -8.06
CA TYR A 72 -17.46 -4.52 -7.47
C TYR A 72 -17.00 -4.86 -6.03
N GLY A 73 -16.58 -3.85 -5.27
CA GLY A 73 -16.16 -3.97 -3.87
C GLY A 73 -14.73 -4.47 -3.66
N ARG A 74 -13.98 -4.76 -4.73
CA ARG A 74 -12.62 -5.35 -4.64
C ARG A 74 -11.64 -4.48 -3.85
N MET A 75 -11.71 -3.16 -4.00
CA MET A 75 -10.87 -2.22 -3.24
C MET A 75 -11.20 -2.25 -1.73
N VAL A 76 -12.49 -2.31 -1.39
CA VAL A 76 -12.93 -2.43 0.01
C VAL A 76 -12.50 -3.77 0.60
N MET A 77 -12.69 -4.87 -0.13
CA MET A 77 -12.28 -6.20 0.32
C MET A 77 -10.75 -6.35 0.43
N MET A 78 -9.98 -5.68 -0.43
CA MET A 78 -8.52 -5.58 -0.31
C MET A 78 -8.15 -4.94 1.03
N ARG A 79 -8.75 -3.78 1.36
CA ARG A 79 -8.52 -3.08 2.63
C ARG A 79 -8.93 -3.91 3.85
N GLU A 80 -10.08 -4.56 3.80
CA GLU A 80 -10.65 -5.22 4.98
C GLU A 80 -10.09 -6.63 5.24
N ASN A 81 -9.72 -7.37 4.19
CA ASN A 81 -9.33 -8.77 4.32
C ASN A 81 -7.85 -9.03 4.04
N ILE A 82 -7.20 -8.22 3.20
CA ILE A 82 -5.83 -8.48 2.75
C ILE A 82 -4.83 -7.60 3.50
N VAL A 83 -5.11 -6.31 3.64
CA VAL A 83 -4.21 -5.39 4.38
C VAL A 83 -3.85 -5.88 5.78
N PRO A 84 -4.76 -6.44 6.60
CA PRO A 84 -4.38 -6.98 7.91
C PRO A 84 -3.34 -8.10 7.83
N THR A 85 -3.43 -8.96 6.81
CA THR A 85 -2.45 -10.04 6.59
C THR A 85 -1.11 -9.49 6.14
N LEU A 86 -1.11 -8.44 5.31
CA LEU A 86 0.12 -7.82 4.84
C LEU A 86 0.84 -7.06 5.96
N GLU A 87 0.11 -6.28 6.75
CA GLU A 87 0.69 -5.65 7.94
C GLU A 87 1.23 -6.70 8.92
N ALA A 88 0.51 -7.81 9.14
CA ALA A 88 0.95 -8.87 10.04
C ALA A 88 2.23 -9.61 9.58
N GLY A 89 2.54 -9.61 8.27
CA GLY A 89 3.81 -10.16 7.77
C GLY A 89 4.88 -9.11 7.45
N GLY A 90 4.71 -7.88 7.94
CA GLY A 90 5.75 -6.84 7.84
C GLY A 90 5.91 -6.26 6.44
N ALA A 91 4.82 -6.11 5.67
CA ALA A 91 4.89 -5.41 4.38
C ALA A 91 5.23 -3.93 4.56
N ASP A 92 6.39 -3.50 4.07
CA ASP A 92 6.85 -2.09 4.13
C ASP A 92 6.21 -1.24 3.04
N LEU A 93 6.02 -1.83 1.86
CA LEU A 93 5.53 -1.13 0.68
C LEU A 93 4.48 -1.96 -0.05
N LEU A 94 3.32 -1.36 -0.28
CA LEU A 94 2.28 -1.90 -1.15
C LEU A 94 2.17 -1.09 -2.43
N LEU A 95 2.33 -1.77 -3.56
CA LEU A 95 2.17 -1.18 -4.89
C LEU A 95 0.84 -1.62 -5.51
N SER A 96 0.12 -0.67 -6.07
CA SER A 96 -1.14 -0.95 -6.76
C SER A 96 -1.35 -0.14 -8.01
N GLY A 97 -2.34 -0.49 -8.82
CA GLY A 97 -2.68 0.23 -10.05
C GLY A 97 -4.15 0.63 -10.05
N HIS A 98 -4.84 0.34 -11.16
CA HIS A 98 -6.28 0.49 -11.36
C HIS A 98 -6.79 1.94 -11.36
N SER A 99 -6.49 2.73 -10.33
CA SER A 99 -6.69 4.19 -10.35
C SER A 99 -5.62 4.86 -11.22
N HIS A 100 -6.06 5.57 -12.25
CA HIS A 100 -5.20 6.19 -13.27
C HIS A 100 -4.63 7.54 -12.81
N ASP A 101 -3.86 7.51 -11.74
CA ASP A 101 -3.06 8.61 -11.21
C ASP A 101 -1.91 8.04 -10.37
N TYR A 102 -1.08 8.93 -9.82
CA TYR A 102 -0.12 8.58 -8.78
C TYR A 102 -0.68 9.02 -7.43
N GLU A 103 -0.68 8.13 -6.44
CA GLU A 103 -1.03 8.45 -5.06
C GLU A 103 -0.04 7.78 -4.11
N ARG A 104 0.40 8.47 -3.06
CA ARG A 104 1.26 7.93 -2.01
C ARG A 104 0.67 8.21 -0.64
N SER A 105 0.57 7.18 0.20
CA SER A 105 0.15 7.31 1.59
C SER A 105 1.24 7.87 2.51
N TYR A 106 0.83 8.37 3.66
CA TYR A 106 1.72 8.40 4.82
C TYR A 106 2.09 6.96 5.23
N PRO A 107 3.14 6.74 6.05
CA PRO A 107 3.31 5.49 6.77
C PRO A 107 2.10 5.26 7.67
N ILE A 108 1.40 4.15 7.48
CA ILE A 108 0.18 3.84 8.22
C ILE A 108 0.20 2.44 8.82
N SER A 109 -0.58 2.24 9.88
CA SER A 109 -0.80 0.93 10.48
C SER A 109 -2.23 0.79 10.97
N GLY A 110 -2.89 -0.31 10.61
CA GLY A 110 -4.20 -0.68 11.16
C GLY A 110 -5.36 0.16 10.63
N VAL A 111 -5.31 0.60 9.37
CA VAL A 111 -6.36 1.42 8.71
C VAL A 111 -7.34 0.57 7.90
N TRP A 112 -7.92 -0.46 8.50
CA TRP A 112 -8.75 -1.43 7.75
C TRP A 112 -10.18 -0.96 7.49
N GLY A 113 -10.54 0.24 7.96
CA GLY A 113 -11.86 0.85 7.88
C GLY A 113 -12.65 0.76 9.19
N TYR A 114 -13.54 1.73 9.45
CA TYR A 114 -14.43 1.75 10.61
C TYR A 114 -15.90 1.81 10.18
N GLY A 115 -16.82 1.27 11.00
CA GLY A 115 -18.27 1.48 10.82
C GLY A 115 -19.07 0.21 10.54
N LYS A 116 -20.01 0.26 9.59
CA LYS A 116 -20.89 -0.86 9.25
C LYS A 116 -20.56 -1.41 7.86
N ALA A 117 -20.50 -2.73 7.76
CA ALA A 117 -20.38 -3.44 6.49
C ALA A 117 -21.47 -3.00 5.46
N PRO A 118 -21.18 -3.09 4.15
CA PRO A 118 -19.93 -3.56 3.56
C PRO A 118 -18.93 -2.42 3.26
N ASN A 119 -19.18 -1.20 3.75
CA ASN A 119 -18.30 -0.04 3.55
C ASN A 119 -17.79 0.45 4.90
N HIS A 120 -16.77 -0.20 5.45
CA HIS A 120 -16.07 0.39 6.57
C HIS A 120 -15.32 1.61 6.04
N LYS A 121 -15.92 2.79 6.27
CA LYS A 121 -15.43 4.06 5.78
C LYS A 121 -14.10 4.37 6.46
N VAL A 122 -13.13 4.84 5.68
CA VAL A 122 -11.90 5.37 6.25
C VAL A 122 -12.20 6.71 6.94
N PRO A 123 -11.84 6.89 8.23
CA PRO A 123 -12.01 8.15 8.95
C PRO A 123 -11.29 9.33 8.29
N SER A 124 -11.53 10.54 8.78
CA SER A 124 -10.76 11.71 8.36
C SER A 124 -9.29 11.59 8.76
N PHE A 125 -8.41 12.32 8.07
CA PHE A 125 -6.99 12.42 8.41
C PHE A 125 -6.78 12.77 9.89
N GLU A 126 -7.46 13.81 10.38
CA GLU A 126 -7.34 14.27 11.78
C GLU A 126 -7.71 13.18 12.81
N GLN A 127 -8.70 12.34 12.48
CA GLN A 127 -9.07 11.20 13.34
C GLN A 127 -8.00 10.10 13.27
N LEU A 128 -7.50 9.78 12.07
CA LEU A 128 -6.44 8.77 11.89
C LEU A 128 -5.15 9.18 12.60
N GLU A 129 -4.78 10.46 12.52
CA GLU A 129 -3.63 11.02 13.23
C GLU A 129 -3.84 10.94 14.76
N THR A 130 -5.01 11.37 15.26
CA THR A 130 -5.36 11.27 16.69
C THR A 130 -5.33 9.83 17.19
N ASP A 131 -5.76 8.88 16.37
CA ASP A 131 -5.79 7.45 16.70
C ASP A 131 -4.42 6.76 16.56
N GLY A 132 -3.36 7.49 16.18
CA GLY A 132 -2.01 6.95 15.97
C GLY A 132 -1.92 5.99 14.79
N LYS A 133 -2.77 6.19 13.78
CA LYS A 133 -2.86 5.36 12.56
C LYS A 133 -2.06 5.93 11.40
N ILE A 134 -1.82 7.25 11.41
CA ILE A 134 -0.76 7.90 10.65
C ILE A 134 0.45 7.93 11.57
N LEU A 135 1.55 7.28 11.19
CA LEU A 135 2.72 7.14 12.07
C LEU A 135 3.67 8.33 11.93
N ASP A 136 3.84 8.82 10.70
CA ASP A 136 4.61 10.02 10.39
C ASP A 136 3.80 10.92 9.44
N THR A 137 3.83 12.23 9.69
CA THR A 137 3.17 13.26 8.87
C THR A 137 4.14 14.00 7.94
N GLY A 138 5.43 13.67 8.00
CA GLY A 138 6.49 14.18 7.15
C GLY A 138 6.39 13.72 5.70
N SER A 139 7.25 14.28 4.85
CA SER A 139 7.39 13.94 3.45
C SER A 139 8.20 12.68 3.21
N GLY A 140 9.12 12.35 4.13
CA GLY A 140 10.09 11.27 3.96
C GLY A 140 11.23 11.65 3.01
N ASP A 141 11.30 12.93 2.59
CA ASP A 141 12.30 13.41 1.64
C ASP A 141 13.64 13.57 2.38
N PRO A 142 14.71 12.84 1.99
CA PRO A 142 16.02 12.98 2.63
C PRO A 142 16.64 14.37 2.50
N ASP A 143 16.24 15.17 1.50
CA ASP A 143 16.67 16.55 1.35
C ASP A 143 15.73 17.55 2.08
N GLY A 144 14.65 17.04 2.67
CA GLY A 144 13.62 17.78 3.38
C GLY A 144 13.60 17.47 4.89
N ASP A 145 12.64 16.65 5.32
CA ASP A 145 12.44 16.27 6.72
C ASP A 145 13.10 14.95 7.12
N GLY A 146 13.83 14.32 6.20
CA GLY A 146 14.55 13.07 6.44
C GLY A 146 13.73 11.83 6.08
N PRO A 147 14.36 10.64 6.13
CA PRO A 147 13.69 9.38 5.83
C PRO A 147 12.68 9.00 6.93
N TYR A 148 11.68 8.20 6.56
CA TYR A 148 10.77 7.60 7.52
C TYR A 148 11.49 6.57 8.41
N LEU A 149 11.16 6.59 9.71
CA LEU A 149 11.73 5.71 10.72
C LEU A 149 10.69 4.77 11.38
N ASP A 150 9.44 4.80 10.93
CA ASP A 150 8.36 3.97 11.50
C ASP A 150 8.17 2.65 10.74
N ASP A 151 7.62 1.64 11.42
CA ASP A 151 7.25 0.33 10.84
C ASP A 151 5.91 0.35 10.07
N GLY A 152 5.51 1.52 9.58
CA GLY A 152 4.23 1.70 8.88
C GLY A 152 4.32 1.27 7.43
N GLY A 153 3.31 0.54 6.95
CA GLY A 153 3.19 0.24 5.53
C GLY A 153 2.90 1.52 4.74
N ILE A 154 3.61 1.70 3.62
CA ILE A 154 3.36 2.77 2.66
C ILE A 154 2.62 2.19 1.45
N PHE A 155 1.53 2.83 1.05
CA PHE A 155 0.68 2.38 -0.04
C PHE A 155 0.81 3.36 -1.20
N ILE A 156 1.15 2.83 -2.38
CA ILE A 156 1.32 3.61 -3.60
C ILE A 156 0.37 3.11 -4.68
N VAL A 157 -0.35 4.04 -5.30
CA VAL A 157 -1.12 3.83 -6.52
C VAL A 157 -0.27 4.31 -7.70
N LEU A 158 0.01 3.40 -8.62
CA LEU A 158 0.90 3.53 -9.78
C LEU A 158 0.14 3.33 -11.11
N GLY A 159 -1.13 3.74 -11.21
CA GLY A 159 -1.93 3.51 -12.41
C GLY A 159 -1.76 4.57 -13.52
N HIS A 160 -0.84 5.52 -13.34
CA HIS A 160 -0.59 6.63 -14.26
C HIS A 160 0.28 6.32 -15.49
N GLY A 161 0.55 5.05 -15.81
CA GLY A 161 1.48 4.64 -16.88
C GLY A 161 1.01 4.84 -18.33
N GLY A 162 -0.24 5.24 -18.58
CA GLY A 162 -0.67 5.55 -19.96
C GLY A 162 -2.18 5.51 -20.25
N ALA A 163 -3.00 5.00 -19.34
CA ALA A 163 -4.46 5.09 -19.46
C ALA A 163 -4.95 6.52 -19.15
N LYS A 164 -6.18 6.86 -19.57
CA LYS A 164 -6.74 8.21 -19.32
C LYS A 164 -6.75 8.51 -17.83
N LEU A 165 -6.04 9.59 -17.46
CA LEU A 165 -5.89 10.03 -16.08
C LEU A 165 -7.21 10.54 -15.47
N GLY A 166 -7.34 10.48 -14.14
CA GLY A 166 -8.55 10.89 -13.41
C GLY A 166 -8.32 11.14 -11.92
N GLY A 167 -9.35 11.66 -11.22
CA GLY A 167 -9.26 12.00 -9.81
C GLY A 167 -10.59 12.38 -9.16
N TYR A 168 -10.95 11.73 -8.06
CA TYR A 168 -12.04 12.10 -7.14
C TYR A 168 -11.58 13.03 -6.00
N GLY A 169 -10.28 13.09 -5.70
CA GLY A 169 -9.71 13.95 -4.67
C GLY A 169 -8.56 13.28 -3.91
N LEU A 170 -8.17 13.83 -2.76
CA LEU A 170 -7.17 13.20 -1.89
C LEU A 170 -7.88 12.25 -0.91
N HIS A 171 -7.45 10.98 -0.87
CA HIS A 171 -7.94 10.02 0.11
C HIS A 171 -7.33 10.35 1.51
N PRO A 172 -8.04 10.15 2.64
CA PRO A 172 -7.56 10.57 3.97
C PRO A 172 -6.19 10.05 4.42
N VAL A 173 -5.73 8.92 3.88
CA VAL A 173 -4.39 8.36 4.18
C VAL A 173 -3.30 8.87 3.23
N MET A 174 -3.65 9.60 2.18
CA MET A 174 -2.72 10.01 1.13
C MET A 174 -1.97 11.28 1.50
N ARG A 175 -0.64 11.21 1.48
CA ARG A 175 0.29 12.35 1.64
C ARG A 175 0.42 13.15 0.36
N TYR A 176 0.43 12.47 -0.77
CA TYR A 176 0.65 13.07 -2.08
C TYR A 176 -0.21 12.39 -3.14
N ARG A 177 -0.62 13.17 -4.12
CA ARG A 177 -1.23 12.66 -5.35
C ARG A 177 -0.90 13.58 -6.52
N GLU A 178 -0.83 13.00 -7.71
CA GLU A 178 -0.73 13.77 -8.94
C GLU A 178 -1.42 13.08 -10.11
N VAL A 179 -1.96 13.90 -11.01
CA VAL A 179 -2.68 13.46 -12.21
C VAL A 179 -1.78 13.73 -13.42
N GLU A 180 -0.62 13.07 -13.45
CA GLU A 180 0.37 13.18 -14.52
C GLU A 180 0.90 11.80 -14.90
N HIS A 181 1.24 11.60 -16.18
CA HIS A 181 1.81 10.33 -16.64
C HIS A 181 3.24 10.14 -16.14
N GLY A 182 3.59 8.90 -15.78
CA GLY A 182 4.92 8.57 -15.27
C GLY A 182 5.06 7.10 -14.85
N SER A 183 6.04 6.87 -14.00
CA SER A 183 6.42 5.58 -13.42
C SER A 183 7.15 5.80 -12.09
N CYS A 184 7.28 4.78 -11.25
CA CYS A 184 8.13 4.84 -10.07
C CYS A 184 9.43 4.06 -10.23
N LEU A 185 10.51 4.61 -9.65
CA LEU A 185 11.78 3.94 -9.43
C LEU A 185 11.90 3.56 -7.96
N LEU A 186 12.21 2.30 -7.70
CA LEU A 186 12.54 1.79 -6.37
C LEU A 186 14.03 1.44 -6.35
N THR A 187 14.76 2.01 -5.39
CA THR A 187 16.18 1.76 -5.18
C THR A 187 16.38 1.26 -3.75
N VAL A 188 16.98 0.07 -3.61
CA VAL A 188 17.40 -0.48 -2.31
C VAL A 188 18.93 -0.40 -2.24
N ASP A 189 19.44 0.34 -1.26
CA ASP A 189 20.86 0.45 -0.97
C ASP A 189 21.11 0.23 0.52
N GLY A 190 21.59 -0.97 0.87
CA GLY A 190 21.73 -1.42 2.25
C GLY A 190 20.43 -1.26 3.05
N GLY A 191 20.54 -0.56 4.18
CA GLY A 191 19.47 -0.20 5.11
C GLY A 191 18.38 0.72 4.57
N THR A 192 18.48 1.21 3.33
CA THR A 192 17.65 2.30 2.82
C THR A 192 16.84 1.89 1.59
N LEU A 193 15.52 2.06 1.66
CA LEU A 193 14.61 1.99 0.52
C LEU A 193 14.28 3.41 0.06
N THR A 194 14.66 3.76 -1.17
CA THR A 194 14.28 5.03 -1.81
C THR A 194 13.24 4.77 -2.88
N VAL A 195 12.17 5.57 -2.90
CA VAL A 195 11.15 5.53 -3.95
C VAL A 195 11.02 6.91 -4.57
N GLU A 196 11.03 6.96 -5.91
CA GLU A 196 10.94 8.18 -6.69
C GLU A 196 9.86 8.05 -7.75
N ASN A 197 8.93 9.00 -7.78
CA ASN A 197 7.96 9.13 -8.85
C ASN A 197 8.54 9.96 -9.99
N LEU A 198 8.79 9.30 -11.12
CA LEU A 198 9.35 9.87 -12.34
C LEU A 198 8.23 10.14 -13.34
N ARG A 199 7.95 11.42 -13.59
CA ARG A 199 7.04 11.85 -14.64
C ARG A 199 7.59 11.55 -16.03
N SER A 200 6.68 11.43 -16.99
CA SER A 200 6.98 11.23 -18.41
C SER A 200 7.79 12.37 -19.05
N ASP A 201 7.82 13.55 -18.43
CA ASP A 201 8.67 14.68 -18.82
C ASP A 201 10.09 14.64 -18.22
N GLY A 202 10.40 13.63 -17.41
CA GLY A 202 11.68 13.45 -16.73
C GLY A 202 11.77 14.08 -15.34
N THR A 203 10.71 14.73 -14.85
CA THR A 203 10.69 15.33 -13.51
C THR A 203 10.51 14.25 -12.43
N ILE A 204 11.32 14.29 -11.37
CA ILE A 204 11.02 13.60 -10.11
C ILE A 204 10.05 14.47 -9.31
N SER A 205 8.80 14.05 -9.20
CA SER A 205 7.72 14.87 -8.62
C SER A 205 7.38 14.55 -7.17
N ASP A 206 7.80 13.38 -6.70
CA ASP A 206 7.72 12.90 -5.34
C ASP A 206 8.90 11.96 -5.09
N ARG A 207 9.51 12.07 -3.91
CA ARG A 207 10.63 11.23 -3.46
C ARG A 207 10.51 11.04 -1.97
N PHE A 208 10.74 9.81 -1.51
CA PHE A 208 10.87 9.52 -0.10
C PHE A 208 11.84 8.37 0.15
N GLN A 209 12.28 8.26 1.40
CA GLN A 209 13.12 7.19 1.90
C GLN A 209 12.51 6.55 3.14
N VAL A 210 12.80 5.26 3.33
CA VAL A 210 12.53 4.50 4.55
C VAL A 210 13.83 3.84 4.99
N LEU A 211 14.11 3.87 6.28
CA LEU A 211 15.23 3.14 6.88
C LEU A 211 14.75 1.86 7.56
N ASP A 212 15.52 0.78 7.41
CA ASP A 212 15.32 -0.46 8.15
C ASP A 212 15.64 -0.30 9.65
N GLY A 213 15.04 -1.15 10.49
CA GLY A 213 15.09 -1.13 11.95
C GLY A 213 16.49 -1.02 12.53
N ASP A 214 17.46 -1.70 11.94
CA ASP A 214 18.85 -1.66 12.38
C ASP A 214 19.47 -0.26 12.19
N GLU A 215 19.19 0.43 11.08
CA GLU A 215 19.67 1.79 10.82
C GLU A 215 18.89 2.87 11.60
N ARG A 216 17.59 2.62 11.88
CA ARG A 216 16.74 3.54 12.68
C ARG A 216 17.25 3.75 14.09
N THR A 217 17.87 2.73 14.69
CA THR A 217 18.43 2.82 16.05
C THR A 217 19.73 3.63 16.12
N VAL A 218 20.44 3.80 15.01
CA VAL A 218 21.68 4.57 14.94
C VAL A 218 21.39 6.07 14.86
N GLU A 219 20.41 6.48 14.05
CA GLU A 219 20.01 7.89 13.87
C GLU A 219 19.32 8.47 15.12
N ALA A 220 18.54 7.67 15.86
CA ALA A 220 17.86 8.13 17.07
C ALA A 220 18.79 8.36 18.29
N GLY A 221 20.07 7.97 18.20
CA GLY A 221 21.07 8.07 19.26
C GLY A 221 22.13 9.16 19.08
N GLY A 222 22.00 9.99 18.03
CA GLY A 222 22.96 11.05 17.63
C GLY A 222 22.71 12.43 18.25
#